data_AF-A0A8W8NX37-F1
#
_entry.id   AF-A0A8W8NX37-F1
#
_cell.length_a   1.000
_cell.length_b   1.000
_cell.length_c   1.000
_cell.angle_alpha   90.00
_cell.angle_beta   90.00
_cell.angle_gamma   90.00
#
_symmetry.space_group_name_H-M   'P 1'
#
loop_
_entity.id
_entity.type
_entity.pdbx_description
1 polymer ?
#
loop_
_entity_poly.entity_id
_entity_poly.type
_entity_poly.pdbx_seq_one_letter_code
_entity_poly.pdbx_strand_id
1 'polypeptide(L)'
;MHNKLSHCFFKTPRKCQCFGICCEGSGTQIFYLVDEAQHSNKGANTVTSMLHHHFMYHGLGETDVKLHMDNCSGQNKNYTVIGYGMWRVMTGLHESVEFSMMEAGHTKFNPDWHFGLWKVKWRHSNVKTLAEIAASVLKSSRNGHNVPQLVDDPVAPLFFYDWATFFKRIFKPIPSLKSYHHFRMDKDHPGIVFVREYATSQEVSVYILKPGAAVDPTVLPLVIPPSGLDAHRQWYLFNEVAPYCVNKESCPKPTMPKPLVKIDSPSLARKCSKCKLTGHNKTTCRI
;
A
#
# COMPACT_ATOMS: atom_id res chain seq x y z
N MET A 1 -10.86 -1.44 -41.44
CA MET A 1 -9.54 -0.81 -41.64
C MET A 1 -8.69 -1.08 -40.40
N HIS A 2 -7.40 -1.35 -40.60
CA HIS A 2 -6.48 -2.14 -39.76
C HIS A 2 -6.60 -2.09 -38.22
N ASN A 3 -6.69 -3.29 -37.65
CA ASN A 3 -6.46 -3.62 -36.23
C ASN A 3 -5.08 -3.11 -35.76
N LYS A 4 -5.05 -2.00 -35.02
CA LYS A 4 -3.90 -1.61 -34.17
C LYS A 4 -4.07 -2.19 -32.75
N LEU A 5 -4.17 -3.51 -32.65
CA LEU A 5 -3.85 -4.19 -31.39
C LEU A 5 -2.34 -4.45 -31.40
N SER A 6 -1.57 -3.95 -30.41
CA SER A 6 -0.56 -4.75 -29.66
C SER A 6 0.70 -4.04 -29.16
N HIS A 7 1.13 -2.87 -29.62
CA HIS A 7 2.50 -2.42 -29.29
C HIS A 7 2.76 -2.00 -27.83
N CYS A 8 1.73 -1.55 -27.09
CA CYS A 8 1.84 -1.23 -25.66
C CYS A 8 1.25 -2.28 -24.71
N PHE A 9 0.53 -3.29 -25.21
CA PHE A 9 -0.23 -4.20 -24.35
C PHE A 9 0.65 -5.01 -23.40
N PHE A 10 1.90 -5.30 -23.82
CA PHE A 10 2.90 -6.03 -23.02
C PHE A 10 3.93 -5.10 -22.35
N LYS A 11 3.79 -3.77 -22.50
CA LYS A 11 4.69 -2.81 -21.85
C LYS A 11 4.09 -2.37 -20.52
N THR A 12 4.95 -2.08 -19.54
CA THR A 12 4.54 -1.57 -18.23
C THR A 12 4.89 -0.08 -18.13
N PRO A 13 3.92 0.84 -18.30
CA PRO A 13 4.14 2.27 -18.08
C PRO A 13 4.62 2.57 -16.67
N ARG A 14 5.10 3.81 -16.43
CA ARG A 14 5.41 4.30 -15.08
C ARG A 14 4.19 4.14 -14.19
N LYS A 15 4.40 3.60 -12.99
CA LYS A 15 3.30 3.25 -12.08
C LYS A 15 2.98 4.45 -11.18
N CYS A 16 1.70 4.66 -10.95
CA CYS A 16 1.20 5.47 -9.84
C CYS A 16 0.42 4.54 -8.92
N GLN A 17 0.90 4.37 -7.69
CA GLN A 17 0.13 3.69 -6.66
C GLN A 17 -1.01 4.62 -6.22
N CYS A 18 -2.21 4.06 -6.14
CA CYS A 18 -3.39 4.75 -5.66
C CYS A 18 -3.89 4.06 -4.39
N PHE A 19 -4.15 4.81 -3.34
CA PHE A 19 -4.74 4.33 -2.09
C PHE A 19 -5.83 5.29 -1.63
N GLY A 20 -6.97 4.76 -1.18
CA GLY A 20 -8.12 5.57 -0.77
C GLY A 20 -8.37 5.45 0.72
N ILE A 21 -8.51 6.58 1.41
CA ILE A 21 -9.09 6.65 2.75
C ILE A 21 -10.36 7.48 2.67
N CYS A 22 -11.50 6.87 2.99
CA CYS A 22 -12.80 7.51 2.99
C CYS A 22 -13.20 7.88 4.41
N CYS A 23 -13.54 9.15 4.61
CA CYS A 23 -14.17 9.64 5.83
C CYS A 23 -15.68 9.64 5.61
N GLU A 24 -16.40 8.70 6.25
CA GLU A 24 -17.84 8.56 6.04
C GLU A 24 -18.63 9.76 6.56
N GLY A 25 -18.21 10.36 7.68
CA GLY A 25 -18.86 11.54 8.26
C GLY A 25 -18.86 12.76 7.33
N SER A 26 -17.84 12.91 6.49
CA SER A 26 -17.77 13.98 5.47
C SER A 26 -18.16 13.51 4.06
N GLY A 27 -18.34 12.21 3.85
CA GLY A 27 -18.53 11.61 2.53
C GLY A 27 -17.37 11.86 1.57
N THR A 28 -16.16 12.13 2.07
CA THR A 28 -14.99 12.49 1.26
C THR A 28 -13.96 11.39 1.27
N GLN A 29 -13.41 11.07 0.10
CA GLN A 29 -12.26 10.19 -0.06
C GLN A 29 -11.01 10.96 -0.47
N ILE A 30 -9.96 10.78 0.33
CA ILE A 30 -8.61 11.18 -0.01
C ILE A 30 -7.97 10.07 -0.83
N PHE A 31 -7.58 10.40 -2.07
CA PHE A 31 -6.84 9.53 -2.97
C PHE A 31 -5.35 9.87 -2.90
N TYR A 32 -4.61 9.05 -2.17
CA TYR A 32 -3.16 9.11 -2.16
C TYR A 32 -2.62 8.61 -3.50
N LEU A 33 -1.93 9.48 -4.21
CA LEU A 33 -1.30 9.21 -5.50
C LEU A 33 0.21 9.25 -5.32
N VAL A 34 0.83 8.07 -5.35
CA VAL A 34 2.25 7.89 -5.04
C VAL A 34 2.97 7.44 -6.30
N ASP A 35 3.90 8.25 -6.78
CA ASP A 35 4.70 7.90 -7.94
C ASP A 35 5.70 6.78 -7.63
N GLU A 36 5.94 5.90 -8.60
CA GLU A 36 6.89 4.77 -8.50
C GLU A 36 8.29 5.19 -8.03
N ALA A 37 8.75 6.40 -8.37
CA ALA A 37 10.04 6.93 -7.95
C ALA A 37 10.03 7.49 -6.52
N GLN A 38 8.88 7.97 -6.05
CA GLN A 38 8.72 8.53 -4.71
C GLN A 38 8.69 7.42 -3.66
N HIS A 39 7.97 6.33 -3.95
CA HIS A 39 7.97 5.16 -3.09
C HIS A 39 7.52 3.92 -3.88
N SER A 40 8.38 2.91 -3.97
CA SER A 40 8.12 1.71 -4.79
C SER A 40 7.36 0.60 -4.05
N ASN A 41 7.30 0.66 -2.72
CA ASN A 41 6.87 -0.47 -1.90
C ASN A 41 5.40 -0.34 -1.49
N LYS A 42 4.60 -1.32 -1.91
CA LYS A 42 3.29 -1.58 -1.31
C LYS A 42 3.52 -2.37 -0.03
N GLY A 43 3.16 -1.80 1.12
CA GLY A 43 3.30 -2.52 2.37
C GLY A 43 2.77 -1.75 3.57
N ALA A 44 2.98 -2.36 4.73
CA ALA A 44 2.47 -1.87 5.99
C ALA A 44 2.97 -0.46 6.36
N ASN A 45 4.25 -0.16 6.12
CA ASN A 45 4.82 1.17 6.35
C ASN A 45 4.13 2.23 5.51
N THR A 46 3.86 1.93 4.24
CA THR A 46 3.19 2.83 3.29
C THR A 46 1.77 3.13 3.75
N VAL A 47 0.99 2.09 4.05
CA VAL A 47 -0.39 2.24 4.55
C VAL A 47 -0.41 3.03 5.85
N THR A 48 0.43 2.67 6.81
CA THR A 48 0.49 3.33 8.12
C THR A 48 0.88 4.81 7.98
N SER A 49 1.78 5.14 7.05
CA SER A 49 2.17 6.53 6.80
C SER A 49 1.06 7.35 6.15
N MET A 50 0.36 6.79 5.16
CA MET A 50 -0.82 7.45 4.55
C MET A 50 -1.95 7.61 5.56
N LEU A 51 -2.15 6.62 6.43
CA LEU A 51 -3.13 6.69 7.51
C LEU A 51 -2.74 7.76 8.55
N HIS A 52 -1.46 7.83 8.92
CA HIS A 52 -0.95 8.87 9.81
C HIS A 52 -1.11 10.27 9.23
N HIS A 53 -0.72 10.45 7.98
CA HIS A 53 -0.95 11.68 7.25
C HIS A 53 -2.44 12.06 7.21
N HIS A 54 -3.33 11.09 6.99
CA HIS A 54 -4.78 11.34 7.00
C HIS A 54 -5.24 11.91 8.34
N PHE A 55 -4.86 11.30 9.46
CA PHE A 55 -5.24 11.80 10.78
C PHE A 55 -4.66 13.19 11.08
N MET A 56 -3.48 13.52 10.55
CA MET A 56 -2.84 14.82 10.79
C MET A 56 -3.45 15.96 9.97
N TYR A 57 -3.80 15.72 8.71
CA TYR A 57 -4.20 16.79 7.78
C TYR A 57 -5.67 16.73 7.35
N HIS A 58 -6.30 15.58 7.48
CA HIS A 58 -7.67 15.32 7.00
C HIS A 58 -8.60 14.79 8.11
N GLY A 59 -8.08 14.62 9.33
CA GLY A 59 -8.86 14.24 10.50
C GLY A 59 -9.86 15.34 10.89
N LEU A 60 -10.91 14.96 11.59
CA LEU A 60 -11.98 15.85 12.05
C LEU A 60 -11.84 16.20 13.54
N GLY A 61 -10.73 15.83 14.17
CA GLY A 61 -10.51 15.97 15.61
C GLY A 61 -11.13 14.83 16.42
N GLU A 62 -11.32 13.67 15.80
CA GLU A 62 -11.90 12.49 16.41
C GLU A 62 -11.03 11.94 17.54
N THR A 63 -11.66 11.63 18.67
CA THR A 63 -11.05 10.94 19.81
C THR A 63 -11.16 9.43 19.69
N ASP A 64 -12.28 8.97 19.12
CA ASP A 64 -12.64 7.57 18.97
C ASP A 64 -12.79 7.26 17.49
N VAL A 65 -11.94 6.36 16.98
CA VAL A 65 -11.93 6.03 15.55
C VAL A 65 -12.30 4.58 15.31
N LYS A 66 -13.16 4.38 14.31
CA LYS A 66 -13.52 3.06 13.78
C LYS A 66 -13.12 2.99 12.32
N LEU A 67 -12.23 2.07 11.99
CA LEU A 67 -11.65 1.90 10.67
C LEU A 67 -12.09 0.56 10.08
N HIS A 68 -12.82 0.64 8.97
CA HIS A 68 -13.13 -0.51 8.14
C HIS A 68 -12.06 -0.69 7.07
N MET A 69 -11.44 -1.87 7.02
CA MET A 69 -10.32 -2.15 6.11
C MET A 69 -10.52 -3.48 5.39
N ASP A 70 -9.98 -3.59 4.18
CA ASP A 70 -9.87 -4.87 3.48
C ASP A 70 -8.90 -5.82 4.20
N ASN A 71 -9.23 -7.10 4.16
CA ASN A 71 -8.48 -8.16 4.82
C ASN A 71 -7.24 -8.58 4.01
N CYS A 72 -6.38 -7.60 3.71
CA CYS A 72 -5.12 -7.76 3.00
C CYS A 72 -3.95 -7.84 3.98
N SER A 73 -3.40 -9.04 4.17
CA SER A 73 -2.30 -9.25 5.13
C SER A 73 -1.01 -8.50 4.82
N GLY A 74 -0.73 -8.23 3.54
CA GLY A 74 0.48 -7.51 3.13
C GLY A 74 0.42 -5.99 3.41
N GLN A 75 -0.78 -5.43 3.57
CA GLN A 75 -0.99 -3.97 3.59
C GLN A 75 -1.71 -3.50 4.85
N ASN A 76 -2.91 -4.04 5.12
CA ASN A 76 -3.82 -3.49 6.13
C ASN A 76 -3.92 -4.36 7.38
N LYS A 77 -3.92 -5.70 7.21
CA LYS A 77 -4.02 -6.66 8.32
C LYS A 77 -2.65 -7.22 8.72
N ASN A 78 -1.86 -6.41 9.42
CA ASN A 78 -0.54 -6.80 9.91
C ASN A 78 -0.20 -6.11 11.24
N TYR A 79 0.88 -6.57 11.86
CA TYR A 79 1.33 -6.07 13.17
C TYR A 79 1.64 -4.57 13.17
N THR A 80 2.11 -4.00 12.05
CA THR A 80 2.46 -2.59 11.97
C THR A 80 1.22 -1.70 12.05
N VAL A 81 0.17 -2.03 11.30
CA VAL A 81 -1.09 -1.25 11.31
C VAL A 81 -1.81 -1.38 12.65
N ILE A 82 -1.87 -2.59 13.23
CA ILE A 82 -2.47 -2.77 14.55
C ILE A 82 -1.63 -2.07 15.64
N GLY A 83 -0.31 -2.20 15.56
CA GLY A 83 0.63 -1.50 16.44
C GLY A 83 0.52 0.02 16.34
N TYR A 84 0.20 0.55 15.16
CA TYR A 84 -0.06 1.98 14.96
C TYR A 84 -1.29 2.46 15.73
N GLY A 85 -2.37 1.68 15.76
CA GLY A 85 -3.53 1.99 16.59
C GLY A 85 -3.19 2.04 18.08
N MET A 86 -2.44 1.05 18.57
CA MET A 86 -1.95 1.03 19.95
C MET A 86 -1.04 2.24 20.25
N TRP A 87 -0.10 2.55 19.35
CA TRP A 87 0.78 3.70 19.52
C TRP A 87 0.00 5.02 19.57
N ARG A 88 -1.01 5.21 18.72
CA ARG A 88 -1.89 6.40 18.76
C ARG A 88 -2.59 6.57 20.09
N VAL A 89 -3.10 5.47 20.65
CA VAL A 89 -3.75 5.48 21.97
C VAL A 89 -2.74 5.79 23.07
N MET A 90 -1.60 5.11 23.08
CA MET A 90 -0.56 5.31 24.10
C MET A 90 0.09 6.70 24.05
N THR A 91 0.06 7.38 22.90
CA THR A 91 0.57 8.75 22.73
C THR A 91 -0.50 9.81 22.97
N GLY A 92 -1.72 9.42 23.34
CA GLY A 92 -2.82 10.35 23.60
C GLY A 92 -3.36 11.04 22.36
N LEU A 93 -2.99 10.58 21.15
CA LEU A 93 -3.54 11.11 19.91
C LEU A 93 -5.00 10.72 19.74
N HIS A 94 -5.41 9.56 20.27
CA HIS A 94 -6.78 9.05 20.26
C HIS A 94 -7.08 8.39 21.61
N GLU A 95 -8.35 8.40 22.03
CA GLU A 95 -8.81 7.67 23.21
C GLU A 95 -9.08 6.21 22.91
N SER A 96 -9.61 5.92 21.72
CA SER A 96 -9.82 4.55 21.24
C SER A 96 -9.62 4.41 19.74
N VAL A 97 -9.16 3.23 19.33
CA VAL A 97 -9.02 2.83 17.93
C VAL A 97 -9.62 1.44 17.78
N GLU A 98 -10.54 1.28 16.83
CA GLU A 98 -11.10 0.00 16.44
C GLU A 98 -10.83 -0.26 14.96
N PHE A 99 -10.21 -1.39 14.65
CA PHE A 99 -10.03 -1.89 13.30
C PHE A 99 -10.97 -3.06 13.06
N SER A 100 -11.79 -2.95 12.01
CA SER A 100 -12.69 -4.01 11.54
C SER A 100 -12.32 -4.43 10.12
N MET A 101 -11.91 -5.70 9.99
CA MET A 101 -11.48 -6.30 8.73
C MET A 101 -12.70 -6.89 8.01
N MET A 102 -12.90 -6.52 6.76
CA MET A 102 -13.98 -7.09 5.95
C MET A 102 -13.72 -8.55 5.61
N GLU A 103 -14.78 -9.36 5.53
CA GLU A 103 -14.68 -10.74 5.08
C GLU A 103 -14.19 -10.83 3.63
N ALA A 104 -13.35 -11.82 3.34
CA ALA A 104 -12.80 -12.00 2.01
C ALA A 104 -13.92 -12.34 1.01
N GLY A 105 -14.02 -11.56 -0.08
CA GLY A 105 -15.03 -11.74 -1.14
C GLY A 105 -16.23 -10.80 -1.05
N HIS A 106 -16.45 -10.10 0.07
CA HIS A 106 -17.53 -9.12 0.25
C HIS A 106 -17.02 -7.66 0.19
N THR A 107 -16.19 -7.37 -0.82
CA THR A 107 -15.51 -6.08 -1.03
C THR A 107 -16.45 -5.07 -1.71
N LYS A 108 -17.42 -4.56 -0.95
CA LYS A 108 -18.21 -3.38 -1.35
C LYS A 108 -18.33 -2.45 -0.15
N PHE A 109 -17.43 -1.50 -0.08
CA PHE A 109 -17.44 -0.44 0.93
C PHE A 109 -17.16 0.92 0.25
N ASN A 110 -17.30 2.02 0.99
CA ASN A 110 -17.30 3.36 0.42
C ASN A 110 -16.10 3.66 -0.48
N PRO A 111 -14.85 3.28 -0.14
CA PRO A 111 -13.73 3.41 -1.05
C PRO A 111 -13.89 2.78 -2.42
N ASP A 112 -14.48 1.59 -2.52
CA ASP A 112 -14.73 0.94 -3.81
C ASP A 112 -15.70 1.75 -4.67
N TRP A 113 -16.68 2.40 -4.05
CA TRP A 113 -17.62 3.29 -4.74
C TRP A 113 -16.89 4.52 -5.31
N HIS A 114 -16.05 5.19 -4.50
CA HIS A 114 -15.25 6.33 -4.95
C HIS A 114 -14.27 5.93 -6.08
N PHE A 115 -13.58 4.78 -5.94
CA PHE A 115 -12.75 4.22 -7.00
C PHE A 115 -13.57 3.85 -8.25
N GLY A 116 -14.81 3.39 -8.09
CA GLY A 116 -15.76 3.14 -9.17
C GLY A 116 -16.05 4.40 -9.99
N LEU A 117 -16.39 5.50 -9.31
CA LEU A 117 -16.62 6.80 -9.94
C LEU A 117 -15.40 7.28 -10.72
N TRP A 118 -14.20 7.19 -10.11
CA TRP A 118 -12.97 7.56 -10.78
C TRP A 118 -12.67 6.64 -11.98
N LYS A 119 -12.86 5.32 -11.84
CA LYS A 119 -12.66 4.34 -12.93
C LYS A 119 -13.50 4.67 -14.17
N VAL A 120 -14.74 5.14 -14.02
CA VAL A 120 -15.57 5.56 -15.16
C VAL A 120 -14.91 6.69 -15.94
N LYS A 121 -14.40 7.72 -15.27
CA LYS A 121 -13.71 8.83 -15.94
C LYS A 121 -12.34 8.41 -16.49
N TRP A 122 -11.59 7.62 -15.72
CA TRP A 122 -10.26 7.15 -16.06
C TRP A 122 -10.24 6.38 -17.38
N ARG A 123 -11.20 5.47 -17.61
CA ARG A 123 -11.30 4.64 -18.82
C ARG A 123 -11.40 5.43 -20.12
N HIS A 124 -11.88 6.67 -20.06
CA HIS A 124 -12.03 7.56 -21.21
C HIS A 124 -11.01 8.71 -21.20
N SER A 125 -10.02 8.66 -20.31
CA SER A 125 -9.04 9.72 -20.13
C SER A 125 -7.72 9.40 -20.86
N ASN A 126 -7.07 10.44 -21.38
CA ASN A 126 -5.73 10.37 -21.97
C ASN A 126 -4.69 10.97 -21.01
N VAL A 127 -4.68 10.48 -19.77
CA VAL A 127 -3.78 10.96 -18.71
C VAL A 127 -2.36 10.43 -18.92
N LYS A 128 -1.37 11.31 -18.79
CA LYS A 128 0.04 11.04 -19.05
C LYS A 128 0.94 11.46 -17.89
N THR A 129 0.56 12.45 -17.08
CA THR A 129 1.35 12.94 -15.94
C THR A 129 0.64 12.70 -14.61
N LEU A 130 1.40 12.73 -13.50
CA LEU A 130 0.84 12.61 -12.16
C LEU A 130 -0.16 13.73 -11.84
N ALA A 131 0.12 14.96 -12.29
CA ALA A 131 -0.79 16.10 -12.15
C ALA A 131 -2.11 15.87 -12.91
N GLU A 132 -2.06 15.27 -14.10
CA GLU A 132 -3.26 14.90 -14.85
C GLU A 132 -4.03 13.75 -14.16
N ILE A 133 -3.34 12.80 -13.51
CA ILE A 133 -3.99 11.79 -12.66
C ILE A 133 -4.74 12.48 -11.53
N ALA A 134 -4.09 13.38 -10.80
CA ALA A 134 -4.72 14.15 -9.71
C ALA A 134 -5.93 14.95 -10.21
N ALA A 135 -5.79 15.66 -11.34
CA ALA A 135 -6.90 16.38 -11.95
C ALA A 135 -8.06 15.46 -12.35
N SER A 136 -7.78 14.24 -12.82
CA SER A 136 -8.81 13.25 -13.15
C SER A 136 -9.57 12.76 -11.91
N VAL A 137 -8.89 12.60 -10.78
CA VAL A 137 -9.49 12.27 -9.48
C VAL A 137 -10.39 13.41 -9.02
N LEU A 138 -9.88 14.64 -8.98
CA LEU A 138 -10.65 15.81 -8.55
C LEU A 138 -11.93 15.96 -9.37
N LYS A 139 -11.81 15.84 -10.69
CA LYS A 139 -12.94 15.94 -11.63
C LYS A 139 -13.88 14.74 -11.51
N SER A 140 -13.52 13.64 -10.87
CA SER A 140 -14.34 12.42 -10.85
C SER A 140 -15.60 12.51 -9.98
N SER A 141 -15.63 13.47 -9.06
CA SER A 141 -16.81 13.79 -8.25
C SER A 141 -17.34 15.18 -8.59
N ARG A 142 -18.66 15.37 -8.67
CA ARG A 142 -19.25 16.68 -8.99
C ARG A 142 -19.19 17.67 -7.82
N ASN A 143 -19.20 17.16 -6.59
CA ASN A 143 -19.28 17.95 -5.36
C ASN A 143 -17.98 17.90 -4.54
N GLY A 144 -16.85 17.52 -5.13
CA GLY A 144 -15.56 17.51 -4.42
C GLY A 144 -15.32 16.34 -3.47
N HIS A 145 -16.16 15.30 -3.48
CA HIS A 145 -15.99 14.10 -2.66
C HIS A 145 -14.70 13.30 -2.92
N ASN A 146 -14.06 13.47 -4.09
CA ASN A 146 -12.79 12.82 -4.42
C ASN A 146 -11.68 13.86 -4.43
N VAL A 147 -10.78 13.79 -3.46
CA VAL A 147 -9.68 14.75 -3.29
C VAL A 147 -8.35 14.02 -3.54
N PRO A 148 -7.54 14.44 -4.52
CA PRO A 148 -6.21 13.88 -4.70
C PRO A 148 -5.24 14.40 -3.63
N GLN A 149 -4.37 13.53 -3.13
CA GLN A 149 -3.25 13.85 -2.26
C GLN A 149 -1.97 13.37 -2.93
N LEU A 150 -1.10 14.32 -3.29
CA LEU A 150 0.23 14.04 -3.81
C LEU A 150 1.24 13.90 -2.67
N VAL A 151 2.37 13.23 -2.95
CA VAL A 151 3.43 13.07 -1.96
C VAL A 151 4.12 14.40 -1.65
N ASP A 152 4.35 15.19 -2.69
CA ASP A 152 5.01 16.48 -2.71
C ASP A 152 4.03 17.66 -2.63
N ASP A 153 2.85 17.44 -2.02
CA ASP A 153 1.89 18.52 -1.78
C ASP A 153 2.54 19.60 -0.89
N PRO A 154 2.50 20.88 -1.31
CA PRO A 154 3.21 21.95 -0.62
C PRO A 154 2.56 22.33 0.73
N VAL A 155 1.28 21.99 0.93
CA VAL A 155 0.53 22.29 2.15
C VAL A 155 0.57 21.11 3.11
N ALA A 156 0.39 19.90 2.58
CA ALA A 156 0.34 18.66 3.36
C ALA A 156 1.28 17.61 2.75
N PRO A 157 2.61 17.74 2.93
CA PRO A 157 3.56 16.79 2.38
C PRO A 157 3.44 15.42 3.07
N LEU A 158 3.47 14.35 2.28
CA LEU A 158 3.43 12.97 2.77
C LEU A 158 4.84 12.41 2.92
N PHE A 159 5.20 12.06 4.16
CA PHE A 159 6.42 11.32 4.46
C PHE A 159 6.10 9.84 4.72
N PHE A 160 6.97 8.96 4.24
CA PHE A 160 6.89 7.53 4.53
C PHE A 160 7.84 7.18 5.67
N TYR A 161 7.32 6.57 6.73
CA TYR A 161 8.09 6.24 7.93
C TYR A 161 8.32 4.73 8.07
N ASP A 162 9.44 4.33 8.68
CA ASP A 162 9.72 2.93 9.00
C ASP A 162 9.03 2.46 10.30
N TRP A 163 7.70 2.46 10.26
CA TRP A 163 6.84 2.01 11.35
C TRP A 163 7.12 0.57 11.78
N ALA A 164 7.41 -0.33 10.83
CA ALA A 164 7.66 -1.73 11.10
C ALA A 164 8.89 -1.93 11.99
N THR A 165 10.02 -1.31 11.67
CA THR A 165 11.22 -1.38 12.51
C THR A 165 11.00 -0.71 13.86
N PHE A 166 10.30 0.42 13.87
CA PHE A 166 9.99 1.16 15.10
C PHE A 166 9.14 0.32 16.06
N PHE A 167 7.99 -0.18 15.60
CA PHE A 167 7.08 -0.99 16.42
C PHE A 167 7.65 -2.35 16.78
N LYS A 168 8.53 -2.93 15.96
CA LYS A 168 9.22 -4.17 16.32
C LYS A 168 10.03 -4.03 17.62
N ARG A 169 10.45 -2.82 18.01
CA ARG A 169 11.16 -2.58 19.28
C ARG A 169 10.22 -2.46 20.48
N ILE A 170 8.99 -2.05 20.25
CA ILE A 170 8.01 -1.68 21.28
C ILE A 170 7.01 -2.82 21.54
N PHE A 171 6.52 -3.44 20.46
CA PHE A 171 5.43 -4.40 20.51
C PHE A 171 5.88 -5.82 20.13
N LYS A 172 5.23 -6.79 20.75
CA LYS A 172 5.28 -8.22 20.43
C LYS A 172 4.24 -8.53 19.34
N PRO A 173 4.50 -9.54 18.48
CA PRO A 173 3.48 -10.03 17.56
C PRO A 173 2.24 -10.55 18.32
N ILE A 174 1.06 -10.28 17.78
CA ILE A 174 -0.22 -10.89 18.19
C ILE A 174 -0.26 -12.34 17.66
N PRO A 175 -0.37 -13.35 18.53
CA PRO A 175 -0.51 -14.74 18.09
C PRO A 175 -1.73 -14.88 17.17
N SER A 176 -1.60 -15.65 16.10
CA SER A 176 -2.71 -15.93 15.17
C SER A 176 -3.40 -14.68 14.60
N LEU A 177 -2.72 -13.53 14.44
CA LEU A 177 -3.32 -12.28 13.95
C LEU A 177 -4.22 -12.44 12.73
N LYS A 178 -3.90 -13.38 11.83
CA LYS A 178 -4.68 -13.64 10.61
C LYS A 178 -6.09 -14.19 10.88
N SER A 179 -6.35 -14.86 12.01
CA SER A 179 -7.69 -15.38 12.33
C SER A 179 -8.65 -14.31 12.84
N TYR A 180 -8.14 -13.25 13.47
CA TYR A 180 -8.97 -12.18 14.05
C TYR A 180 -9.46 -11.19 12.99
N HIS A 181 -10.72 -10.74 13.08
CA HIS A 181 -11.27 -9.73 12.18
C HIS A 181 -11.51 -8.39 12.86
N HIS A 182 -11.62 -8.36 14.19
CA HIS A 182 -11.79 -7.12 14.94
C HIS A 182 -10.67 -6.94 15.95
N PHE A 183 -10.14 -5.72 16.00
CA PHE A 183 -9.09 -5.31 16.94
C PHE A 183 -9.52 -4.00 17.58
N ARG A 184 -9.52 -3.94 18.90
CA ARG A 184 -9.89 -2.75 19.67
C ARG A 184 -8.79 -2.44 20.67
N MET A 185 -8.43 -1.17 20.78
CA MET A 185 -7.50 -0.65 21.78
C MET A 185 -8.04 0.67 22.32
N ASP A 186 -7.79 0.93 23.59
CA ASP A 186 -8.29 2.10 24.31
C ASP A 186 -7.28 2.58 25.36
N LYS A 187 -7.44 3.84 25.77
CA LYS A 187 -6.51 4.54 26.66
C LYS A 187 -6.41 3.93 28.06
N ASP A 188 -7.46 3.22 28.49
CA ASP A 188 -7.56 2.65 29.83
C ASP A 188 -6.77 1.33 29.94
N HIS A 189 -6.48 0.70 28.80
CA HIS A 189 -5.76 -0.58 28.73
C HIS A 189 -4.49 -0.50 27.84
N PRO A 190 -3.50 0.33 28.20
CA PRO A 190 -2.29 0.49 27.39
C PRO A 190 -1.54 -0.84 27.24
N GLY A 191 -1.13 -1.14 26.01
CA GLY A 191 -0.43 -2.38 25.67
C GLY A 191 -1.33 -3.61 25.50
N ILE A 192 -2.65 -3.50 25.69
CA ILE A 192 -3.62 -4.59 25.48
C ILE A 192 -4.40 -4.34 24.18
N VAL A 193 -4.39 -5.34 23.30
CA VAL A 193 -5.27 -5.38 22.13
C VAL A 193 -6.39 -6.37 22.39
N PHE A 194 -7.63 -5.91 22.38
CA PHE A 194 -8.80 -6.74 22.41
C PHE A 194 -9.09 -7.26 21.01
N VAL A 195 -9.20 -8.58 20.84
CA VAL A 195 -9.38 -9.24 19.54
C VAL A 195 -10.62 -10.10 19.50
N ARG A 196 -11.28 -10.15 18.34
CA ARG A 196 -12.38 -11.08 18.05
C ARG A 196 -12.17 -11.77 16.70
N GLU A 197 -12.45 -13.06 16.64
CA GLU A 197 -12.42 -13.81 15.38
C GLU A 197 -13.50 -13.33 14.43
N TYR A 198 -14.75 -13.28 14.88
CA TYR A 198 -15.88 -12.72 14.16
C TYR A 198 -16.65 -11.74 15.05
N ALA A 199 -17.59 -10.99 14.48
CA ALA A 199 -18.38 -10.00 15.22
C ALA A 199 -19.14 -10.62 16.42
N THR A 200 -19.55 -11.88 16.30
CA THR A 200 -20.27 -12.67 17.32
C THR A 200 -19.35 -13.45 18.27
N SER A 201 -18.05 -13.50 17.99
CA SER A 201 -17.10 -14.22 18.82
C SER A 201 -16.84 -13.47 20.14
N GLN A 202 -16.48 -14.24 21.17
CA GLN A 202 -16.02 -13.70 22.43
C GLN A 202 -14.76 -12.84 22.23
N GLU A 203 -14.70 -11.70 22.91
CA GLU A 203 -13.54 -10.84 22.94
C GLU A 203 -12.45 -11.42 23.84
N VAL A 204 -11.22 -11.45 23.33
CA VAL A 204 -10.04 -11.93 24.05
C VAL A 204 -9.03 -10.80 24.13
N SER A 205 -8.41 -10.61 25.29
CA SER A 205 -7.35 -9.61 25.48
C SER A 205 -5.97 -10.19 25.17
N VAL A 206 -5.16 -9.50 24.38
CA VAL A 206 -3.77 -9.86 24.07
C VAL A 206 -2.83 -8.73 24.49
N TYR A 207 -1.94 -9.01 25.44
CA TYR A 207 -0.91 -8.05 25.86
C TYR A 207 0.28 -8.05 24.88
N ILE A 208 0.51 -6.92 24.20
CA ILE A 208 1.52 -6.79 23.14
C ILE A 208 2.73 -5.94 23.55
N LEU A 209 2.69 -5.20 24.66
CA LEU A 209 3.83 -4.34 25.03
C LEU A 209 5.04 -5.19 25.46
N LYS A 210 6.24 -4.79 25.02
CA LYS A 210 7.49 -5.42 25.46
C LYS A 210 7.91 -4.94 26.85
N PRO A 211 8.53 -5.80 27.67
CA PRO A 211 9.05 -5.38 28.97
C PRO A 211 10.04 -4.23 28.81
N GLY A 212 9.87 -3.16 29.59
CA GLY A 212 10.74 -1.98 29.56
C GLY A 212 10.60 -1.10 28.31
N ALA A 213 9.66 -1.38 27.41
CA ALA A 213 9.40 -0.50 26.28
C ALA A 213 8.66 0.76 26.76
N ALA A 214 9.27 1.92 26.53
CA ALA A 214 8.63 3.22 26.69
C ALA A 214 8.10 3.69 25.33
N VAL A 215 6.92 4.31 25.34
CA VAL A 215 6.36 5.00 24.16
C VAL A 215 6.46 6.49 24.41
N ASP A 216 7.35 7.14 23.67
CA ASP A 216 7.50 8.59 23.70
C ASP A 216 6.57 9.21 22.64
N PRO A 217 5.63 10.09 23.02
CA PRO A 217 4.72 10.75 22.08
C PRO A 217 5.42 11.72 21.12
N THR A 218 6.64 12.15 21.44
CA THR A 218 7.41 13.11 20.62
C THR A 218 8.27 12.43 19.56
N VAL A 219 8.46 11.12 19.65
CA VAL A 219 9.36 10.38 18.77
C VAL A 219 8.59 9.72 17.62
N LEU A 220 8.86 10.19 16.41
CA LEU A 220 8.44 9.54 15.17
C LEU A 220 9.53 8.58 14.64
N PRO A 221 9.15 7.55 13.86
CA PRO A 221 10.12 6.68 13.19
C PRO A 221 10.98 7.45 12.19
N LEU A 222 12.04 6.81 11.71
CA LEU A 222 12.86 7.37 10.63
C LEU A 222 12.05 7.46 9.33
N VAL A 223 12.22 8.58 8.63
CA VAL A 223 11.69 8.77 7.27
C VAL A 223 12.48 7.90 6.29
N ILE A 224 11.75 7.14 5.49
CA ILE A 224 12.28 6.35 4.38
C ILE A 224 12.45 7.31 3.19
N PRO A 225 13.68 7.56 2.73
CA PRO A 225 13.90 8.46 1.61
C PRO A 225 13.35 7.85 0.31
N PRO A 226 12.95 8.68 -0.67
CA PRO A 226 12.55 8.19 -1.98
C PRO A 226 13.64 7.33 -2.61
N SER A 227 13.28 6.14 -3.08
CA SER A 227 14.24 5.24 -3.73
C SER A 227 14.67 5.72 -5.11
N GLY A 228 13.87 6.61 -5.72
CA GLY A 228 13.97 6.89 -7.13
C GLY A 228 13.60 5.67 -7.97
N LEU A 229 13.73 5.82 -9.29
CA LEU A 229 13.67 4.68 -10.20
C LEU A 229 15.06 4.03 -10.29
N ASP A 230 15.14 2.71 -10.16
CA ASP A 230 16.40 2.02 -10.39
C ASP A 230 16.84 2.17 -11.87
N ALA A 231 18.13 1.97 -12.13
CA ALA A 231 18.70 2.13 -13.47
C ALA A 231 18.00 1.24 -14.51
N HIS A 232 17.63 0.01 -14.15
CA HIS A 232 16.97 -0.92 -15.06
C HIS A 232 15.59 -0.41 -15.46
N ARG A 233 14.84 0.15 -14.51
CA ARG A 233 13.52 0.76 -14.71
C ARG A 233 13.60 2.06 -15.49
N GLN A 234 14.58 2.92 -15.22
CA GLN A 234 14.83 4.14 -16.02
C GLN A 234 15.07 3.78 -17.49
N TRP A 235 15.97 2.83 -17.77
CA TRP A 235 16.28 2.37 -19.12
C TRP A 235 15.09 1.70 -19.81
N TYR A 236 14.29 0.92 -19.08
CA TYR A 236 13.07 0.33 -19.60
C TYR A 236 12.06 1.40 -20.02
N LEU A 237 11.77 2.38 -19.16
CA LEU A 237 10.84 3.46 -19.49
C LEU A 237 11.34 4.26 -20.69
N PHE A 238 12.63 4.57 -20.75
CA PHE A 238 13.22 5.33 -21.84
C PHE A 238 13.20 4.59 -23.19
N ASN A 239 13.55 3.29 -23.23
CA ASN A 239 13.62 2.55 -24.49
C ASN A 239 12.26 2.00 -24.93
N GLU A 240 11.47 1.48 -23.99
CA GLU A 240 10.31 0.65 -24.28
C GLU A 240 8.98 1.41 -24.19
N VAL A 241 8.94 2.53 -23.44
CA VAL A 241 7.71 3.27 -23.16
C VAL A 241 7.74 4.67 -23.79
N ALA A 242 8.85 5.40 -23.68
CA ALA A 242 8.97 6.76 -24.21
C ALA A 242 8.61 6.94 -25.70
N PRO A 243 8.88 5.99 -26.62
CA PRO A 243 8.46 6.11 -28.02
C PRO A 243 6.94 6.27 -28.21
N TYR A 244 6.15 5.85 -27.22
CA TYR A 244 4.70 5.91 -27.22
C TYR A 244 4.15 7.07 -26.39
N CYS A 245 5.01 7.77 -25.66
CA CYS A 245 4.64 8.90 -24.82
C CYS A 245 4.75 10.21 -25.60
N VAL A 246 3.67 10.99 -25.62
CA VAL A 246 3.70 12.37 -26.16
C VAL A 246 4.49 13.29 -25.22
N ASN A 247 4.37 13.10 -23.91
CA ASN A 247 5.16 13.79 -22.90
C ASN A 247 6.23 12.84 -22.34
N LYS A 248 7.51 13.26 -22.40
CA LYS A 248 8.66 12.46 -21.94
C LYS A 248 8.95 12.58 -20.44
N GLU A 249 8.29 13.47 -19.70
CA GLU A 249 8.46 13.62 -18.24
C GLU A 249 8.18 12.30 -17.50
N SER A 250 7.21 11.52 -17.97
CA SER A 250 6.85 10.22 -17.40
C SER A 250 7.86 9.11 -17.73
N CYS A 251 8.80 9.37 -18.65
CA CYS A 251 9.86 8.45 -19.06
C CYS A 251 11.21 9.19 -19.08
N PRO A 252 11.77 9.53 -17.90
CA PRO A 252 12.96 10.36 -17.81
C PRO A 252 14.17 9.72 -18.49
N LYS A 253 15.10 10.56 -18.96
CA LYS A 253 16.36 10.11 -19.55
C LYS A 253 17.17 9.39 -18.46
N PRO A 254 17.75 8.20 -18.73
CA PRO A 254 18.51 7.47 -17.73
C PRO A 254 19.70 8.28 -17.22
N THR A 255 19.88 8.27 -15.90
CA THR A 255 20.95 8.99 -15.19
C THR A 255 22.19 8.12 -14.95
N MET A 256 22.05 6.81 -15.08
CA MET A 256 23.12 5.82 -14.91
C MET A 256 23.36 5.02 -16.19
N PRO A 257 24.58 4.48 -16.41
CA PRO A 257 24.86 3.58 -17.54
C PRO A 257 23.88 2.40 -17.58
N LYS A 258 23.60 1.89 -18.77
CA LYS A 258 22.72 0.73 -18.95
C LYS A 258 23.32 -0.47 -18.21
N PRO A 259 22.61 -1.05 -17.22
CA PRO A 259 23.11 -2.25 -16.55
C PRO A 259 23.36 -3.34 -17.60
N LEU A 260 24.55 -3.95 -17.55
CA LEU A 260 24.83 -5.13 -18.35
C LEU A 260 23.88 -6.23 -17.85
N VAL A 261 23.01 -6.72 -18.73
CA VAL A 261 22.23 -7.93 -18.44
C VAL A 261 23.24 -9.05 -18.28
N LYS A 262 23.48 -9.51 -17.06
CA LYS A 262 24.13 -10.81 -16.84
C LYS A 262 23.15 -11.84 -17.39
N ILE A 263 23.41 -12.31 -18.60
CA ILE A 263 22.75 -13.49 -19.14
C ILE A 263 23.31 -14.64 -18.33
N ASP A 264 22.64 -15.00 -17.24
CA ASP A 264 22.82 -16.34 -16.69
C ASP A 264 22.33 -17.29 -17.79
N SER A 265 23.29 -18.01 -18.38
CA SER A 265 23.08 -19.03 -19.41
C SER A 265 21.92 -19.96 -19.04
N PRO A 266 21.14 -20.42 -20.04
CA PRO A 266 19.76 -20.84 -19.83
C PRO A 266 19.67 -22.08 -18.94
N SER A 267 19.03 -21.94 -17.78
CA SER A 267 18.43 -23.07 -17.06
C SER A 267 17.15 -23.53 -17.78
N LEU A 268 17.29 -23.98 -19.03
CA LEU A 268 16.30 -24.81 -19.72
C LEU A 268 16.64 -26.28 -19.47
N ALA A 269 16.61 -26.68 -18.19
CA ALA A 269 16.43 -28.08 -17.83
C ALA A 269 15.01 -28.22 -17.28
N ARG A 270 14.03 -28.39 -18.19
CA ARG A 270 12.72 -28.95 -17.81
C ARG A 270 13.02 -30.27 -17.10
N LYS A 271 12.86 -30.32 -15.78
CA LYS A 271 12.96 -31.57 -15.02
C LYS A 271 11.77 -32.44 -15.42
N CYS A 272 12.03 -33.48 -16.21
CA CYS A 272 11.05 -34.53 -16.51
C CYS A 272 10.56 -35.16 -15.20
N SER A 273 9.25 -35.17 -14.98
CA SER A 273 8.60 -35.67 -13.76
C SER A 273 8.77 -37.18 -13.55
N LYS A 274 9.10 -37.95 -14.59
CA LYS A 274 9.37 -39.40 -14.50
C LYS A 274 10.69 -39.77 -13.82
N CYS A 275 11.69 -38.88 -13.81
CA CYS A 275 13.02 -39.22 -13.28
C CYS A 275 13.12 -39.21 -11.74
N LYS A 276 12.07 -38.80 -11.03
CA LYS A 276 12.07 -38.77 -9.55
C LYS A 276 11.79 -40.12 -8.89
N LEU A 277 11.25 -41.10 -9.62
CA LEU A 277 10.72 -42.33 -9.01
C LEU A 277 11.60 -43.58 -9.19
N THR A 278 12.53 -43.62 -10.15
CA THR A 278 13.18 -44.89 -10.52
C THR A 278 14.71 -44.87 -10.62
N GLY A 279 15.39 -43.81 -10.17
CA GLY A 279 16.86 -43.84 -10.00
C GLY A 279 17.70 -44.08 -11.27
N HIS A 280 17.16 -43.91 -12.47
CA HIS A 280 17.91 -44.12 -13.72
C HIS A 280 18.65 -42.85 -14.21
N ASN A 281 19.83 -43.08 -14.79
CA ASN A 281 20.78 -42.06 -15.25
C ASN A 281 20.31 -41.34 -16.53
N LYS A 282 20.67 -40.05 -16.67
CA LYS A 282 20.03 -39.06 -17.58
C LYS A 282 20.34 -39.19 -19.09
N THR A 283 21.09 -40.18 -19.54
CA THR A 283 21.66 -40.19 -20.90
C THR A 283 20.79 -40.81 -22.00
N THR A 284 19.62 -41.39 -21.70
CA THR A 284 18.80 -42.13 -22.70
C THR A 284 17.40 -41.58 -22.96
N CYS A 285 17.02 -40.42 -22.42
CA CYS A 285 15.68 -39.87 -22.63
C CYS A 285 15.63 -39.00 -23.90
N ARG A 286 15.16 -39.56 -25.03
CA ARG A 286 14.74 -38.77 -26.20
C ARG A 286 13.33 -38.19 -25.95
N ILE A 287 13.16 -36.97 -26.43
CA ILE A 287 12.11 -35.96 -26.16
C ILE A 287 10.69 -36.53 -26.15
#